data_AF-A0A2N2X0J7-F1
#
_entry.id   AF-A0A2N2X0J7-F1
#
_cell.length_a   1.000
_cell.length_b   1.000
_cell.length_c   1.000
_cell.angle_alpha   90.00
_cell.angle_beta   90.00
_cell.angle_gamma   90.00
#
_symmetry.space_group_name_H-M   'P 1'
#
loop_
_entity.id
_entity.type
_entity.pdbx_description
1 polymer ?
#
loop_
_entity_poly.entity_id
_entity_poly.type
_entity_poly.pdbx_seq_one_letter_code
_entity_poly.pdbx_strand_id
1 'polypeptide(L)'
;MKHIIKIILALFIGFQVNQAVAQSDELVNVCALGIGNATYLKDYKVKLSASSVSPPSAKFNVIMNKGTMYKITVCNAEGYAGEAVVQLMENATLLGTNLKPDGTFVTAIGFQCQKTGMYSINLSFKDGKEGAAVAILSYVNM
;
A
#
# COMPACT_ATOMS: atom_id res chain seq x y z
N MET A 1 14.25 -48.80 -15.37
CA MET A 1 14.99 -47.72 -14.64
C MET A 1 15.09 -46.40 -15.39
N LYS A 2 15.46 -46.36 -16.68
CA LYS A 2 15.60 -45.10 -17.46
C LYS A 2 14.30 -44.29 -17.62
N HIS A 3 13.13 -44.94 -17.61
CA HIS A 3 11.82 -44.29 -17.71
C HIS A 3 11.30 -43.73 -16.38
N ILE A 4 11.70 -44.32 -15.25
CA ILE A 4 11.33 -43.82 -13.90
C ILE A 4 12.08 -42.52 -13.59
N ILE A 5 13.34 -42.41 -14.03
CA ILE A 5 14.14 -41.19 -13.91
C ILE A 5 13.52 -40.02 -14.71
N LYS A 6 12.95 -40.30 -15.88
CA LYS A 6 12.26 -39.27 -16.70
C LYS A 6 10.96 -38.76 -16.07
N ILE A 7 10.24 -39.62 -15.33
CA ILE A 7 8.99 -39.24 -14.65
C ILE A 7 9.29 -38.38 -13.40
N ILE A 8 10.36 -38.68 -12.67
CA ILE A 8 10.78 -37.89 -11.50
C ILE A 8 11.31 -36.51 -11.92
N LEU A 9 12.02 -36.43 -13.05
CA LEU A 9 12.52 -35.16 -13.60
C LEU A 9 11.39 -34.27 -14.16
N ALA A 10 10.31 -34.85 -14.68
CA ALA A 10 9.15 -34.10 -15.16
C ALA A 10 8.29 -33.51 -14.02
N LEU A 11 8.36 -34.08 -12.81
CA LEU A 11 7.56 -33.62 -11.67
C LEU A 11 8.13 -32.35 -11.00
N PHE A 12 9.42 -32.02 -11.24
CA PHE A 12 10.08 -30.86 -10.63
C PHE A 12 9.80 -29.53 -11.34
N ILE A 13 9.22 -29.55 -12.54
CA ILE A 13 8.98 -28.35 -13.37
C ILE A 13 7.60 -27.71 -13.05
N GLY A 14 6.73 -28.40 -12.29
CA GLY A 14 5.35 -27.97 -12.05
C GLY A 14 5.11 -27.05 -10.84
N PHE A 15 6.10 -26.79 -9.99
CA PHE A 15 5.92 -26.06 -8.72
C PHE A 15 6.54 -24.65 -8.75
N GLN A 16 6.28 -23.87 -9.80
CA GLN A 16 6.53 -22.44 -9.76
C GLN A 16 5.33 -21.76 -9.08
N VAL A 17 5.28 -21.86 -7.75
CA VAL A 17 4.33 -21.11 -6.93
C VAL A 17 4.74 -19.64 -7.02
N ASN A 18 3.87 -18.78 -7.54
CA ASN A 18 4.10 -17.34 -7.67
C ASN A 18 4.21 -16.71 -6.27
N GLN A 19 5.40 -16.72 -5.67
CA GLN A 19 5.67 -16.19 -4.33
C GLN A 19 5.31 -14.70 -4.19
N ALA A 20 5.25 -13.97 -5.30
CA ALA A 20 4.91 -12.54 -5.32
C ALA A 20 3.46 -12.23 -4.89
N VAL A 21 2.50 -13.16 -5.07
CA VAL A 21 1.09 -12.92 -4.69
C VAL A 21 0.88 -13.15 -3.20
N ALA A 22 1.50 -14.18 -2.63
CA ALA A 22 1.39 -14.52 -1.21
C ALA A 22 1.95 -13.41 -0.29
N GLN A 23 3.09 -12.81 -0.67
CA GLN A 23 3.68 -11.70 0.09
C GLN A 23 2.77 -10.47 0.15
N SER A 24 1.96 -10.24 -0.88
CA SER A 24 1.07 -9.08 -0.92
C SER A 24 -0.14 -9.22 0.01
N ASP A 25 -0.71 -10.42 0.13
CA ASP A 25 -1.87 -10.66 1.00
C ASP A 25 -1.45 -10.73 2.48
N GLU A 26 -0.30 -11.33 2.75
CA GLU A 26 0.30 -11.33 4.09
C GLU A 26 0.57 -9.91 4.59
N LEU A 27 1.14 -9.05 3.75
CA LEU A 27 1.39 -7.65 4.11
C LEU A 27 0.10 -6.89 4.42
N VAL A 28 -0.99 -7.14 3.67
CA VAL A 28 -2.31 -6.55 3.99
C VAL A 28 -2.77 -6.99 5.37
N ASN A 29 -2.66 -8.29 5.68
CA ASN A 29 -3.10 -8.83 6.97
C ASN A 29 -2.31 -8.20 8.12
N VAL A 30 -0.98 -8.15 8.02
CA VAL A 30 -0.12 -7.49 9.03
C VAL A 30 -0.48 -6.01 9.17
N CYS A 31 -0.67 -5.32 8.05
CA CYS A 31 -1.03 -3.90 8.08
C CYS A 31 -2.42 -3.67 8.70
N ALA A 32 -3.37 -4.57 8.46
CA ALA A 32 -4.72 -4.51 9.00
C ALA A 32 -4.73 -4.67 10.52
N LEU A 33 -3.84 -5.47 11.10
CA LEU A 33 -3.67 -5.56 12.56
C LEU A 33 -3.25 -4.21 13.17
N GLY A 34 -2.55 -3.36 12.41
CA GLY A 34 -2.10 -2.03 12.82
C GLY A 34 -3.18 -0.94 12.77
N ILE A 35 -4.40 -1.22 12.31
CA ILE A 35 -5.44 -0.17 12.20
C ILE A 35 -6.12 0.15 13.54
N GLY A 36 -5.88 -0.61 14.61
CA GLY A 36 -6.45 -0.35 15.93
C GLY A 36 -7.98 -0.36 15.97
N ASN A 37 -8.62 0.48 16.80
CA ASN A 37 -10.08 0.61 16.88
C ASN A 37 -10.66 1.38 15.68
N ALA A 38 -10.60 0.77 14.50
CA ALA A 38 -11.11 1.31 13.26
C ALA A 38 -11.73 0.20 12.42
N THR A 39 -12.73 0.54 11.62
CA THR A 39 -13.32 -0.38 10.66
C THR A 39 -12.57 -0.30 9.34
N TYR A 40 -12.03 -1.45 8.93
CA TYR A 40 -11.37 -1.62 7.64
C TYR A 40 -12.34 -1.33 6.49
N LEU A 41 -11.91 -0.55 5.49
CA LEU A 41 -12.72 -0.27 4.29
C LEU A 41 -12.11 -0.85 3.04
N LYS A 42 -10.83 -0.55 2.79
CA LYS A 42 -10.15 -0.90 1.55
C LYS A 42 -8.63 -0.83 1.70
N ASP A 43 -7.93 -1.77 1.09
CA ASP A 43 -6.49 -1.70 0.84
C ASP A 43 -6.16 -1.21 -0.56
N TYR A 44 -5.01 -0.57 -0.67
CA TYR A 44 -4.36 -0.20 -1.90
C TYR A 44 -2.95 -0.80 -1.90
N LYS A 45 -2.78 -1.88 -2.66
CA LYS A 45 -1.49 -2.54 -2.90
C LYS A 45 -0.77 -1.80 -4.03
N VAL A 46 0.46 -1.38 -3.78
CA VAL A 46 1.27 -0.65 -4.76
C VAL A 46 2.64 -1.30 -4.85
N LYS A 47 3.10 -1.58 -6.06
CA LYS A 47 4.49 -1.90 -6.37
C LYS A 47 4.92 -1.04 -7.54
N LEU A 48 5.98 -0.26 -7.36
CA LEU A 48 6.50 0.66 -8.37
C LEU A 48 8.00 0.42 -8.52
N SER A 49 8.44 0.26 -9.77
CA SER A 49 9.85 0.20 -10.13
C SER A 49 10.50 1.59 -10.02
N ALA A 50 11.79 1.65 -9.75
CA ALA A 50 12.52 2.92 -9.75
C ALA A 50 12.48 3.58 -11.14
N SER A 51 12.47 4.92 -11.17
CA SER A 51 12.56 5.69 -12.42
C SER A 51 13.46 6.90 -12.22
N SER A 52 14.39 7.10 -13.15
CA SER A 52 15.31 8.24 -13.18
C SER A 52 14.73 9.47 -13.90
N VAL A 53 13.58 9.34 -14.56
CA VAL A 53 12.96 10.42 -15.36
C VAL A 53 11.91 11.17 -14.56
N SER A 54 11.07 10.43 -13.82
CA SER A 54 10.04 11.01 -12.95
C SER A 54 9.69 10.02 -11.85
N PRO A 55 9.55 10.45 -10.58
CA PRO A 55 9.13 9.57 -9.50
C PRO A 55 7.79 8.89 -9.86
N PRO A 56 7.75 7.55 -9.92
CA PRO A 56 6.53 6.86 -10.24
C PRO A 56 5.52 7.05 -9.11
N SER A 57 4.24 7.14 -9.47
CA SER A 57 3.17 7.26 -8.50
C SER A 57 1.92 6.50 -8.94
N ALA A 58 1.14 6.05 -7.97
CA ALA A 58 -0.18 5.48 -8.15
C ALA A 58 -1.21 6.43 -7.53
N LYS A 59 -2.36 6.60 -8.19
CA LYS A 59 -3.45 7.45 -7.72
C LYS A 59 -4.73 6.64 -7.61
N PHE A 60 -5.37 6.72 -6.46
CA PHE A 60 -6.64 6.05 -6.19
C PHE A 60 -7.70 7.06 -5.78
N ASN A 61 -8.83 7.10 -6.49
CA ASN A 61 -9.94 7.96 -6.11
C ASN A 61 -10.86 7.23 -5.14
N VAL A 62 -11.34 7.95 -4.12
CA VAL A 62 -12.24 7.43 -3.10
C VAL A 62 -13.29 8.46 -2.74
N ILE A 63 -14.52 7.99 -2.53
CA ILE A 63 -15.58 8.83 -1.98
C ILE A 63 -15.51 8.75 -0.46
N MET A 64 -15.39 9.91 0.18
CA MET A 64 -15.41 10.04 1.64
C MET A 64 -16.65 10.83 2.06
N ASN A 65 -17.19 10.49 3.23
CA ASN A 65 -18.42 11.04 3.77
C ASN A 65 -18.13 12.08 4.86
N LYS A 66 -18.80 13.23 4.79
CA LYS A 66 -18.73 14.29 5.80
C LYS A 66 -19.02 13.71 7.20
N GLY A 67 -18.27 14.19 8.19
CA GLY A 67 -18.41 13.79 9.59
C GLY A 67 -17.70 12.49 9.95
N THR A 68 -17.21 11.73 8.96
CA THR A 68 -16.45 10.50 9.23
C THR A 68 -14.99 10.81 9.53
N MET A 69 -14.46 10.21 10.60
CA MET A 69 -13.02 10.18 10.90
C MET A 69 -12.36 9.07 10.11
N TYR A 70 -11.65 9.42 9.04
CA TYR A 70 -10.86 8.45 8.27
C TYR A 70 -9.45 8.30 8.83
N LYS A 71 -8.88 7.13 8.61
CA LYS A 71 -7.47 6.85 8.87
C LYS A 71 -6.88 6.05 7.73
N ILE A 72 -5.70 6.47 7.27
CA ILE A 72 -4.92 5.78 6.25
C ILE A 72 -3.66 5.22 6.93
N THR A 73 -3.58 3.91 7.12
CA THR A 73 -2.42 3.22 7.68
C THR A 73 -1.52 2.70 6.56
N VAL A 74 -0.21 2.86 6.68
CA VAL A 74 0.78 2.55 5.63
C VAL A 74 1.78 1.53 6.12
N CYS A 75 2.01 0.48 5.32
CA CYS A 75 3.00 -0.55 5.59
C CYS A 75 3.86 -0.80 4.35
N ASN A 76 5.17 -0.77 4.52
CA ASN A 76 6.13 -1.09 3.46
C ASN A 76 6.39 -2.59 3.44
N ALA A 77 6.53 -3.16 2.24
CA ALA A 77 7.01 -4.53 2.08
C ALA A 77 8.51 -4.60 2.41
N GLU A 78 8.92 -5.71 3.02
CA GLU A 78 10.34 -6.00 3.20
C GLU A 78 11.04 -6.27 1.86
N GLY A 79 12.36 -6.09 1.83
CA GLY A 79 13.18 -6.36 0.64
C GLY A 79 13.23 -5.23 -0.39
N TYR A 80 12.59 -4.09 -0.12
CA TYR A 80 12.66 -2.89 -0.96
C TYR A 80 13.29 -1.72 -0.21
N ALA A 81 13.99 -0.85 -0.93
CA ALA A 81 14.61 0.35 -0.37
C ALA A 81 13.69 1.57 -0.34
N GLY A 82 12.58 1.53 -1.09
CA GLY A 82 11.60 2.61 -1.16
C GLY A 82 10.66 2.63 0.05
N GLU A 83 10.61 3.76 0.74
CA GLU A 83 9.61 4.04 1.77
C GLU A 83 8.41 4.76 1.14
N ALA A 84 7.20 4.25 1.36
CA ALA A 84 5.99 4.78 0.77
C ALA A 84 5.64 6.17 1.33
N VAL A 85 5.48 7.12 0.42
CA VAL A 85 4.90 8.44 0.68
C VAL A 85 3.45 8.39 0.23
N VAL A 86 2.54 8.63 1.17
CA VAL A 86 1.09 8.64 0.95
C VAL A 86 0.58 10.04 1.17
N GLN A 87 -0.15 10.56 0.19
CA GLN A 87 -0.78 11.87 0.21
C GLN A 87 -2.28 11.74 0.02
N LEU A 88 -3.05 12.26 0.96
CA LEU A 88 -4.48 12.47 0.80
C LEU A 88 -4.71 13.86 0.18
N MET A 89 -5.38 13.89 -0.96
CA MET A 89 -5.61 15.10 -1.74
C MET A 89 -7.10 15.34 -1.96
N GLU A 90 -7.47 16.61 -2.04
CA GLU A 90 -8.71 17.05 -2.67
C GLU A 90 -8.35 17.91 -3.89
N ASN A 91 -8.64 17.41 -5.09
CA ASN A 91 -8.16 17.99 -6.34
C ASN A 91 -6.62 18.13 -6.34
N ALA A 92 -6.11 19.36 -6.28
CA ALA A 92 -4.68 19.68 -6.20
C ALA A 92 -4.21 20.04 -4.77
N THR A 93 -5.11 20.08 -3.79
CA THR A 93 -4.82 20.47 -2.41
C THR A 93 -4.38 19.26 -1.59
N LEU A 94 -3.22 19.36 -0.94
CA LEU A 94 -2.74 18.36 0.03
C LEU A 94 -3.47 18.54 1.36
N LEU A 95 -4.16 17.49 1.81
CA LEU A 95 -4.90 17.46 3.07
C LEU A 95 -4.16 16.71 4.17
N GLY A 96 -3.29 15.77 3.81
CA GLY A 96 -2.49 15.01 4.75
C GLY A 96 -1.43 14.16 4.06
N THR A 97 -0.32 13.94 4.75
CA THR A 97 0.78 13.10 4.27
C THR A 97 1.38 12.32 5.43
N ASN A 98 1.95 11.15 5.15
CA ASN A 98 2.68 10.38 6.14
C ASN A 98 4.15 10.80 6.28
N LEU A 99 4.67 11.63 5.36
CA LEU A 99 6.02 12.19 5.42
C LEU A 99 6.01 13.53 6.17
N LYS A 100 6.71 13.59 7.30
CA LYS A 100 6.88 14.80 8.10
C LYS A 100 7.93 15.75 7.49
N PRO A 101 7.91 17.05 7.86
CA PRO A 101 8.90 18.02 7.39
C PRO A 101 10.35 17.68 7.75
N ASP A 102 10.57 16.96 8.86
CA ASP A 102 11.89 16.47 9.29
C ASP A 102 12.37 15.25 8.50
N GLY A 103 11.58 14.78 7.54
CA GLY A 103 11.88 13.64 6.68
C GLY A 103 11.54 12.28 7.27
N THR A 104 10.99 12.23 8.50
CA THR A 104 10.53 11.00 9.15
C THR A 104 9.11 10.62 8.72
N PHE A 105 8.77 9.34 8.85
CA PHE A 105 7.45 8.83 8.50
C PHE A 105 6.59 8.59 9.72
N VAL A 106 5.28 8.83 9.58
CA VAL A 106 4.25 8.28 10.46
C VAL A 106 3.60 7.07 9.80
N THR A 107 3.17 6.12 10.61
CA THR A 107 2.53 4.89 10.12
C THR A 107 1.07 5.10 9.73
N ALA A 108 0.44 6.19 10.17
CA ALA A 108 -0.94 6.50 9.83
C ALA A 108 -1.23 8.00 9.73
N ILE A 109 -2.16 8.35 8.84
CA ILE A 109 -2.69 9.70 8.64
C ILE A 109 -4.16 9.70 9.08
N GLY A 110 -4.53 10.55 10.03
CA GLY A 110 -5.93 10.79 10.40
C GLY A 110 -6.53 11.95 9.62
N PHE A 111 -7.81 11.85 9.24
CA PHE A 111 -8.52 12.89 8.51
C PHE A 111 -9.99 12.99 8.93
N GLN A 112 -10.38 14.11 9.54
CA GLN A 112 -11.79 14.43 9.75
C GLN A 112 -12.38 14.98 8.46
N CYS A 113 -13.20 14.19 7.77
CA CYS A 113 -13.81 14.61 6.52
C CYS A 113 -14.87 15.70 6.76
N GLN A 114 -14.66 16.90 6.21
CA GLN A 114 -15.55 18.06 6.38
C GLN A 114 -16.63 18.17 5.31
N LYS A 115 -16.45 17.48 4.18
CA LYS A 115 -17.33 17.57 3.00
C LYS A 115 -17.41 16.20 2.31
N THR A 116 -18.63 15.74 2.03
CA THR A 116 -18.80 14.51 1.24
C THR A 116 -18.33 14.76 -0.19
N GLY A 117 -17.46 13.90 -0.71
CA GLY A 117 -16.92 14.10 -2.05
C GLY A 117 -15.84 13.10 -2.43
N MET A 118 -15.30 13.31 -3.63
CA MET A 118 -14.18 12.54 -4.16
C MET A 118 -12.86 13.13 -3.68
N TYR A 119 -12.04 12.26 -3.12
CA TYR A 119 -10.67 12.52 -2.71
C TYR A 119 -9.75 11.59 -3.48
N SER A 120 -8.45 11.88 -3.50
CA SER A 120 -7.47 10.94 -4.04
C SER A 120 -6.37 10.62 -3.03
N ILE A 121 -6.04 9.34 -2.95
CA ILE A 121 -4.88 8.83 -2.24
C ILE A 121 -3.79 8.63 -3.30
N ASN A 122 -2.75 9.45 -3.24
CA ASN A 122 -1.59 9.34 -4.09
C ASN A 122 -0.48 8.61 -3.32
N LEU A 123 0.08 7.58 -3.93
CA LEU A 123 1.19 6.80 -3.39
C LEU A 123 2.40 6.93 -4.30
N SER A 124 3.55 7.23 -3.72
CA SER A 124 4.86 7.16 -4.37
C SER A 124 5.87 6.60 -3.38
N PHE A 125 7.13 6.46 -3.79
CA PHE A 125 8.22 6.07 -2.91
C PHE A 125 9.23 7.20 -2.82
N LYS A 126 9.73 7.45 -1.60
CA LYS A 126 10.71 8.50 -1.33
C LYS A 126 11.91 8.37 -2.26
N ASP A 127 12.36 9.50 -2.79
CA ASP A 127 13.45 9.61 -3.77
C ASP A 127 13.22 8.83 -5.08
N GLY A 128 11.99 8.40 -5.37
CA GLY A 128 11.67 7.62 -6.58
C GLY A 128 12.25 6.21 -6.60
N LYS A 129 12.62 5.67 -5.42
CA LYS A 129 13.16 4.31 -5.28
C LYS A 129 12.12 3.25 -5.63
N GLU A 130 12.61 2.06 -5.99
CA GLU A 130 11.73 0.90 -6.12
C GLU A 130 11.15 0.54 -4.74
N GLY A 131 9.85 0.26 -4.73
CA GLY A 131 9.14 -0.08 -3.51
C GLY A 131 7.88 -0.89 -3.75
N ALA A 132 7.48 -1.62 -2.71
CA ALA A 132 6.15 -2.18 -2.59
C ALA A 132 5.56 -1.83 -1.22
N ALA A 133 4.28 -1.50 -1.17
CA ALA A 133 3.60 -1.08 0.04
C ALA A 133 2.09 -1.33 -0.04
N VAL A 134 1.47 -1.30 1.13
CA VAL A 134 0.02 -1.32 1.32
C VAL A 134 -0.40 -0.06 2.06
N ALA A 135 -1.44 0.61 1.56
CA ALA A 135 -2.18 1.62 2.31
C ALA A 135 -3.60 1.12 2.62
N ILE A 136 -3.97 1.08 3.89
CA ILE A 136 -5.32 0.69 4.33
C ILE A 136 -6.10 1.95 4.70
N LEU A 137 -7.22 2.16 4.01
CA LEU A 137 -8.23 3.11 4.40
C LEU A 137 -9.20 2.45 5.39
N SER A 138 -9.44 3.15 6.49
CA SER A 138 -10.38 2.77 7.55
C SER A 138 -11.15 3.99 8.03
N TYR A 139 -12.27 3.80 8.72
CA TYR A 139 -12.85 4.85 9.56
C TYR A 139 -12.70 4.49 11.04
N VAL A 140 -12.44 5.48 11.89
CA VAL A 140 -12.28 5.30 13.33
C VAL A 140 -13.66 5.16 13.97
N ASN A 141 -13.80 4.14 14.81
CA ASN A 141 -15.02 3.95 15.60
C ASN A 141 -14.94 4.90 16.80
N MET A 142 -15.97 5.74 16.97
CA MET A 142 -16.12 6.61 18.14
C MET A 142 -16.72 5.85 19.33
#